data_AF-A0A955WLE6-F1
#
_entry.id   AF-A0A955WLE6-F1
#
_cell.length_a   1.000
_cell.length_b   1.000
_cell.length_c   1.000
_cell.angle_alpha   90.00
_cell.angle_beta   90.00
_cell.angle_gamma   90.00
#
_symmetry.space_group_name_H-M   'P 1'
#
loop_
_entity.id
_entity.type
_entity.pdbx_description
1 polymer ?
#
loop_
_entity_poly.entity_id
_entity_poly.type
_entity_poly.pdbx_seq_one_letter_code
_entity_poly.pdbx_strand_id
1 'polypeptide(L)'
;MKFEDILAESYTLEGPLGAAAFVVLRALQASGADANAVAEVRALLDAHLPRLGAKDGALLVHVLEQRLAEHGEDDAFDGTVKLSARLTMVEAHIVHDALSRRGLATQLRHEHLAAADFPNPGTDVEIWVPRRDLARAKAILAEIESESTETIACPQCAEQNPAHFETCWNCSALLTPASAEAED
;
A
#
# COMPACT_ATOMS: atom_id res chain seq x y z
N MET A 1 3.08 -15.36 -21.66
CA MET A 1 4.50 -15.39 -22.07
C MET A 1 5.16 -16.55 -21.35
N LYS A 2 5.86 -17.47 -22.04
CA LYS A 2 6.45 -18.65 -21.40
C LYS A 2 7.77 -18.26 -20.73
N PHE A 3 8.08 -18.90 -19.61
CA PHE A 3 9.32 -18.64 -18.84
C PHE A 3 10.59 -18.81 -19.68
N GLU A 4 10.60 -19.80 -20.57
CA GLU A 4 11.72 -20.12 -21.46
C GLU A 4 12.04 -18.97 -22.42
N ASP A 5 11.01 -18.27 -22.93
CA ASP A 5 11.18 -17.12 -23.82
C ASP A 5 11.80 -15.93 -23.06
N ILE A 6 11.37 -15.70 -21.82
CA ILE A 6 11.88 -14.64 -20.92
C ILE A 6 13.35 -14.90 -20.58
N LEU A 7 13.69 -16.15 -20.28
CA LEU A 7 15.06 -16.54 -19.96
C LEU A 7 15.98 -16.34 -21.17
N ALA A 8 15.53 -16.73 -22.37
CA ALA A 8 16.28 -16.50 -23.60
C ALA A 8 16.50 -15.01 -23.90
N GLU A 9 15.49 -14.16 -23.71
CA GLU A 9 15.61 -12.70 -23.83
C GLU A 9 16.63 -12.13 -22.83
N SER A 10 16.67 -12.64 -21.59
CA SER A 10 17.59 -12.14 -20.57
C SER A 10 19.07 -12.32 -20.92
N TYR A 11 19.40 -13.37 -21.70
CA TYR A 11 20.76 -13.63 -22.16
C TYR A 11 21.24 -12.65 -23.24
N THR A 12 20.36 -11.83 -23.80
CA THR A 12 20.74 -10.78 -24.77
C THR A 12 21.45 -9.59 -24.12
N LEU A 13 21.44 -9.50 -22.78
CA LEU A 13 22.16 -8.50 -22.01
C LEU A 13 23.46 -9.11 -21.49
N GLU A 14 24.59 -8.63 -22.02
CA GLU A 14 25.91 -9.17 -21.72
C GLU A 14 26.47 -8.66 -20.37
N GLY A 15 27.30 -9.49 -19.72
CA GLY A 15 28.03 -9.14 -18.50
C GLY A 15 27.43 -9.69 -17.19
N PRO A 16 28.17 -9.56 -16.07
CA PRO A 16 27.82 -10.19 -14.78
C PRO A 16 26.51 -9.71 -14.16
N LEU A 17 25.93 -8.63 -14.68
CA LEU A 17 24.70 -8.01 -14.19
C LEU A 17 23.61 -7.92 -15.28
N GLY A 18 23.75 -8.69 -16.37
CA GLY A 18 22.77 -8.71 -17.47
C GLY A 18 21.35 -9.07 -17.01
N ALA A 19 21.23 -10.02 -16.08
CA ALA A 19 19.94 -10.37 -15.46
C ALA A 19 19.33 -9.21 -14.65
N ALA A 20 20.14 -8.43 -13.94
CA ALA A 20 19.66 -7.26 -13.20
C ALA A 20 19.17 -6.16 -14.16
N ALA A 21 19.92 -5.90 -15.23
CA ALA A 21 19.50 -4.97 -16.28
C ALA A 21 18.20 -5.44 -16.95
N PHE A 22 18.06 -6.74 -17.22
CA PHE A 22 16.86 -7.32 -17.81
C PHE A 22 15.62 -7.05 -16.95
N VAL A 23 15.69 -7.35 -15.66
CA VAL A 23 14.58 -7.16 -14.72
C VAL A 23 14.15 -5.69 -14.68
N VAL A 24 15.10 -4.75 -14.62
CA VAL A 24 14.81 -3.31 -14.59
C VAL A 24 14.09 -2.88 -15.87
N LEU A 25 14.60 -3.27 -17.05
CA LEU A 25 14.02 -2.88 -18.33
C LEU A 25 12.63 -3.48 -18.54
N ARG A 26 12.42 -4.76 -18.16
CA ARG A 26 11.12 -5.42 -18.22
C ARG A 26 10.11 -4.79 -17.26
N ALA A 27 10.53 -4.43 -16.05
CA ALA A 27 9.67 -3.75 -15.09
C ALA A 27 9.24 -2.36 -15.59
N LEU A 28 10.18 -1.63 -16.20
CA LEU A 28 9.91 -0.32 -16.80
C LEU A 28 8.90 -0.43 -17.95
N GLN A 29 9.07 -1.40 -18.86
CA GLN A 29 8.10 -1.69 -19.92
C GLN A 29 6.72 -2.08 -19.37
N ALA A 30 6.67 -2.95 -18.36
CA ALA A 30 5.42 -3.39 -17.75
C ALA A 30 4.67 -2.25 -17.03
N SER A 31 5.38 -1.20 -16.60
CA SER A 31 4.78 0.01 -16.03
C SER A 31 4.16 0.96 -17.08
N GLY A 32 4.30 0.64 -18.37
CA GLY A 32 3.80 1.47 -19.47
C GLY A 32 4.75 2.60 -19.89
N ALA A 33 6.02 2.56 -19.48
CA ALA A 33 7.02 3.49 -19.98
C ALA A 33 7.18 3.37 -21.50
N ASP A 34 7.34 4.51 -22.17
CA ASP A 34 7.53 4.54 -23.62
C ASP A 34 8.92 4.00 -24.03
N ALA A 35 9.05 3.71 -25.33
CA ALA A 35 10.26 3.11 -25.89
C ALA A 35 11.51 4.00 -25.72
N ASN A 36 11.35 5.34 -25.68
CA ASN A 36 12.47 6.25 -25.50
C ASN A 36 12.98 6.20 -24.05
N ALA A 37 12.08 6.25 -23.07
CA ALA A 37 12.42 6.12 -21.66
C ALA A 37 13.13 4.79 -21.35
N VAL A 38 12.66 3.69 -21.96
CA VAL A 38 13.30 2.37 -21.82
C VAL A 38 14.70 2.35 -22.44
N ALA A 39 14.88 2.99 -23.61
CA ALA A 39 16.17 3.08 -24.27
C ALA A 39 17.19 3.93 -23.49
N GLU A 40 16.76 5.05 -22.90
CA GLU A 40 17.61 5.89 -22.05
C GLU A 40 18.09 5.15 -20.81
N VAL A 41 17.20 4.44 -20.12
CA VAL A 41 17.57 3.62 -18.96
C VAL A 41 18.52 2.49 -19.36
N ARG A 42 18.28 1.84 -20.51
CA ARG A 42 19.19 0.80 -21.03
C ARG A 42 20.59 1.37 -21.27
N ALA A 43 20.70 2.54 -21.89
CA ALA A 43 21.99 3.19 -22.14
C ALA A 43 22.74 3.51 -20.84
N LEU A 44 22.03 3.94 -19.79
CA LEU A 44 22.63 4.17 -18.47
C LEU A 44 23.14 2.87 -17.85
N LEU A 45 22.35 1.80 -17.89
CA LEU A 45 22.74 0.50 -17.35
C LEU A 45 23.98 -0.05 -18.09
N ASP A 46 23.99 0.00 -19.41
CA ASP A 46 25.13 -0.42 -20.24
C ASP A 46 26.39 0.40 -19.94
N ALA A 47 26.25 1.71 -19.68
CA ALA A 47 27.38 2.58 -19.40
C ALA A 47 27.98 2.40 -17.99
N HIS A 48 27.16 2.02 -17.01
CA HIS A 48 27.52 2.06 -15.60
C HIS A 48 27.69 0.69 -14.94
N LEU A 49 26.90 -0.32 -15.29
CA LEU A 49 27.03 -1.66 -14.68
C LEU A 49 28.41 -2.29 -14.89
N PRO A 50 29.07 -2.16 -16.06
CA PRO A 50 30.43 -2.70 -16.24
C PRO A 50 31.49 -2.01 -15.39
N ARG A 51 31.20 -0.81 -14.84
CA ARG A 51 32.12 -0.07 -13.97
C ARG A 51 32.08 -0.54 -12.52
N LEU A 52 31.12 -1.37 -12.16
CA LEU A 52 31.05 -1.93 -10.82
C LEU A 52 32.23 -2.87 -10.60
N GLY A 53 33.02 -2.59 -9.55
CA GLY A 53 34.11 -3.48 -9.16
C GLY A 53 33.57 -4.84 -8.69
N ALA A 54 34.43 -5.86 -8.69
CA ALA A 54 34.04 -7.22 -8.30
C ALA A 54 33.37 -7.32 -6.93
N LYS A 55 33.78 -6.47 -5.97
CA LYS A 55 33.19 -6.39 -4.63
C LYS A 55 31.76 -5.83 -4.65
N ASP A 56 31.54 -4.74 -5.38
CA ASP A 56 30.23 -4.08 -5.46
C ASP A 56 29.25 -4.92 -6.29
N GLY A 57 29.74 -5.57 -7.34
CA GLY A 57 28.98 -6.56 -8.11
C GLY A 57 28.54 -7.75 -7.25
N ALA A 58 29.46 -8.32 -6.44
CA ALA A 58 29.13 -9.41 -5.52
C ALA A 58 28.13 -8.98 -4.44
N LEU A 59 28.26 -7.76 -3.90
CA LEU A 59 27.30 -7.22 -2.93
C LEU A 59 25.91 -7.05 -3.58
N LEU A 60 25.85 -6.55 -4.81
CA LEU A 60 24.58 -6.40 -5.53
C LEU A 60 23.92 -7.76 -5.77
N VAL A 61 24.68 -8.77 -6.22
CA VAL A 61 24.18 -10.15 -6.36
C VAL A 61 23.67 -10.67 -5.02
N HIS A 62 24.44 -10.51 -3.95
CA HIS A 62 24.03 -10.94 -2.61
C HIS A 62 22.73 -10.27 -2.14
N VAL A 63 22.56 -8.97 -2.37
CA VAL A 63 21.32 -8.25 -2.04
C VAL A 63 20.17 -8.79 -2.87
N LEU A 64 20.36 -9.02 -4.18
CA LEU A 64 19.32 -9.58 -5.05
C LEU A 64 18.92 -10.99 -4.63
N GLU A 65 19.89 -11.85 -4.29
CA GLU A 65 19.65 -13.20 -3.78
C GLU A 65 18.93 -13.19 -2.42
N GLN A 66 19.34 -12.31 -1.50
CA GLN A 66 18.64 -12.15 -0.22
C GLN A 66 17.19 -11.70 -0.42
N ARG A 67 16.95 -10.73 -1.33
CA ARG A 67 15.58 -10.32 -1.67
C ARG A 67 14.80 -11.46 -2.29
N LEU A 68 15.36 -12.19 -3.25
CA LEU A 68 14.71 -13.37 -3.85
C LEU A 68 14.44 -14.48 -2.81
N ALA A 69 15.33 -14.68 -1.84
CA ALA A 69 15.17 -15.67 -0.77
C ALA A 69 14.11 -15.27 0.26
N GLU A 70 13.98 -13.96 0.58
CA GLU A 70 12.84 -13.42 1.34
C GLU A 70 11.49 -13.70 0.65
N HIS A 71 11.50 -14.09 -0.64
CA HIS A 71 10.32 -14.41 -1.44
C HIS A 71 10.08 -15.92 -1.63
N GLY A 72 10.92 -16.80 -1.06
CA GLY A 72 10.98 -18.21 -1.43
C GLY A 72 9.96 -19.16 -0.77
N GLU A 73 9.17 -18.73 0.21
CA GLU A 73 8.25 -19.64 0.94
C GLU A 73 6.76 -19.37 0.67
N ASP A 74 6.36 -18.15 0.30
CA ASP A 74 4.97 -17.80 -0.01
C ASP A 74 4.89 -16.96 -1.29
N ASP A 75 4.26 -17.56 -2.29
CA ASP A 75 4.23 -17.19 -3.72
C ASP A 75 3.81 -15.74 -4.03
N ALA A 76 4.44 -15.20 -5.09
CA ALA A 76 4.23 -13.91 -5.76
C ALA A 76 4.78 -12.63 -5.10
N PHE A 77 5.49 -11.82 -5.92
CA PHE A 77 5.81 -10.41 -5.67
C PHE A 77 4.53 -9.61 -5.43
N ASP A 78 4.02 -9.69 -4.22
CA ASP A 78 2.93 -8.87 -3.71
C ASP A 78 3.55 -7.79 -2.84
N GLY A 79 4.49 -7.03 -3.43
CA GLY A 79 5.18 -5.95 -2.75
C GLY A 79 4.16 -5.08 -2.04
N THR A 80 4.27 -4.95 -0.73
CA THR A 80 3.33 -4.12 0.01
C THR A 80 3.54 -2.67 -0.40
N VAL A 81 2.45 -1.97 -0.64
CA VAL A 81 2.42 -0.57 -1.01
C VAL A 81 1.78 0.23 0.11
N LYS A 82 2.29 1.43 0.33
CA LYS A 82 1.77 2.33 1.34
C LYS A 82 0.36 2.80 0.95
N LEU A 83 -0.61 2.52 1.80
CA LEU A 83 -2.00 2.94 1.66
C LEU A 83 -2.21 4.36 2.22
N SER A 84 -1.73 4.61 3.45
CA SER A 84 -1.83 5.92 4.12
C SER A 84 -0.62 6.18 5.02
N ALA A 85 -0.33 7.48 5.22
CA ALA A 85 0.88 8.01 5.84
C ALA A 85 0.62 8.97 7.00
N ARG A 86 -0.64 9.26 7.34
CA ARG A 86 -1.04 10.39 8.19
C ARG A 86 -2.13 9.98 9.16
N LEU A 87 -1.93 8.85 9.84
CA LEU A 87 -2.87 8.36 10.83
C LEU A 87 -2.20 8.42 12.20
N THR A 88 -2.92 8.93 13.18
CA THR A 88 -2.60 8.70 14.59
C THR A 88 -2.63 7.20 14.87
N MET A 89 -1.98 6.75 15.95
CA MET A 89 -1.98 5.33 16.33
C MET A 89 -3.40 4.75 16.43
N VAL A 90 -4.33 5.51 17.02
CA VAL A 90 -5.73 5.09 17.18
C VAL A 90 -6.41 4.94 15.82
N GLU A 91 -6.30 5.94 14.93
CA GLU A 91 -6.88 5.88 13.59
C GLU A 91 -6.27 4.73 12.77
N ALA A 92 -4.96 4.50 12.90
CA ALA A 92 -4.27 3.44 12.19
C ALA A 92 -4.80 2.05 12.59
N HIS A 93 -5.02 1.81 13.89
CA HIS A 93 -5.63 0.56 14.37
C HIS A 93 -7.08 0.41 13.94
N ILE A 94 -7.88 1.48 13.97
CA ILE A 94 -9.28 1.44 13.49
C ILE A 94 -9.33 1.03 12.01
N VAL A 95 -8.50 1.65 11.18
CA VAL A 95 -8.41 1.34 9.75
C VAL A 95 -7.87 -0.07 9.53
N HIS A 96 -6.81 -0.47 10.25
CA HIS A 96 -6.25 -1.82 10.19
C HIS A 96 -7.33 -2.88 10.46
N ASP A 97 -8.06 -2.75 11.56
CA ASP A 97 -9.12 -3.68 11.92
C ASP A 97 -10.26 -3.70 10.88
N ALA A 98 -10.64 -2.53 10.36
CA ALA A 98 -11.68 -2.41 9.37
C ALA A 98 -11.32 -3.07 8.02
N LEU A 99 -10.05 -3.00 7.61
CA LEU A 99 -9.53 -3.67 6.42
C LEU A 99 -9.36 -5.18 6.67
N SER A 100 -8.81 -5.57 7.82
CA SER A 100 -8.60 -6.97 8.21
C SER A 100 -9.91 -7.75 8.31
N ARG A 101 -10.98 -7.16 8.89
CA ARG A 101 -12.33 -7.77 8.93
C ARG A 101 -12.93 -8.04 7.54
N ARG A 102 -12.49 -7.29 6.53
CA ARG A 102 -12.91 -7.47 5.13
C ARG A 102 -11.98 -8.41 4.34
N GLY A 103 -11.07 -9.10 5.04
CA GLY A 103 -10.18 -10.11 4.49
C GLY A 103 -8.94 -9.55 3.78
N LEU A 104 -8.55 -8.30 4.08
CA LEU A 104 -7.32 -7.72 3.54
C LEU A 104 -6.17 -7.95 4.51
N ALA A 105 -5.06 -8.49 4.01
CA ALA A 105 -3.81 -8.52 4.76
C ALA A 105 -3.25 -7.10 4.84
N THR A 106 -3.12 -6.54 6.04
CA THR A 106 -2.58 -5.18 6.23
C THR A 106 -1.46 -5.19 7.25
N GLN A 107 -0.50 -4.30 7.09
CA GLN A 107 0.67 -4.17 7.96
C GLN A 107 0.74 -2.73 8.49
N LEU A 108 0.91 -2.59 9.80
CA LEU A 108 1.23 -1.31 10.43
C LEU A 108 2.75 -1.15 10.50
N ARG A 109 3.26 0.05 10.20
CA ARG A 109 4.68 0.38 10.32
C ARG A 109 4.83 1.70 11.08
N HIS A 110 5.98 1.84 11.75
CA HIS A 110 6.34 3.00 12.59
C HIS A 110 5.50 3.18 13.86
N GLU A 111 4.74 2.17 14.29
CA GLU A 111 3.97 2.20 15.55
C GLU A 111 4.84 2.53 16.78
N HIS A 112 6.06 1.99 16.82
CA HIS A 112 7.02 2.21 17.90
C HIS A 112 7.57 3.64 17.96
N LEU A 113 7.51 4.39 16.85
CA LEU A 113 7.95 5.79 16.81
C LEU A 113 6.84 6.73 17.32
N ALA A 114 5.57 6.35 17.15
CA ALA A 114 4.41 7.08 17.68
C ALA A 114 4.27 6.92 19.21
N ALA A 115 4.72 5.80 19.77
CA ALA A 115 4.63 5.52 21.21
C ALA A 115 5.53 6.40 22.10
N ALA A 116 6.48 7.13 21.51
CA ALA A 116 7.47 7.90 22.26
C ALA A 116 6.99 9.30 22.70
N ASP A 117 5.76 9.70 22.37
CA ASP A 117 5.12 10.98 22.77
C ASP A 117 5.98 12.24 22.53
N PHE A 118 6.90 12.16 21.57
CA PHE A 118 7.68 13.30 21.11
C PHE A 118 6.95 13.97 19.95
N PRO A 119 6.69 15.29 20.03
CA PRO A 119 6.07 16.04 18.94
C PRO A 119 7.11 16.23 17.84
N ASN A 120 7.33 15.19 17.04
CA ASN A 120 8.24 15.23 15.91
C ASN A 120 7.43 15.02 14.62
N PRO A 121 7.45 15.97 13.67
CA PRO A 121 6.84 15.74 12.36
C PRO A 121 7.54 14.54 11.68
N GLY A 122 6.85 13.41 11.58
CA GLY A 122 7.38 12.17 10.99
C GLY A 122 7.14 10.87 11.78
N THR A 123 6.37 10.91 12.87
CA THR A 123 6.00 9.73 13.69
C THR A 123 4.67 9.09 13.30
N ASP A 124 4.07 9.51 12.18
CA ASP A 124 2.77 8.99 11.72
C ASP A 124 2.83 7.48 11.47
N VAL A 125 1.82 6.77 11.94
CA VAL A 125 1.70 5.33 11.69
C VAL A 125 1.29 5.11 10.24
N GLU A 126 2.00 4.20 9.59
CA GLU A 126 1.76 3.90 8.18
C GLU A 126 0.99 2.59 8.03
N ILE A 127 0.04 2.56 7.10
CA ILE A 127 -0.67 1.34 6.72
C ILE A 127 -0.17 0.89 5.36
N TRP A 128 0.20 -0.39 5.28
CA TRP A 128 0.71 -1.03 4.08
C TRP A 128 -0.17 -2.21 3.70
N VAL A 129 -0.42 -2.39 2.41
CA VAL A 129 -1.27 -3.47 1.87
C VAL A 129 -0.60 -4.13 0.68
N PRO A 130 -0.87 -5.42 0.41
CA PRO A 130 -0.67 -6.05 -0.89
C PRO A 130 -0.95 -5.11 -2.07
N ARG A 131 -0.04 -5.04 -3.04
CA ARG A 131 -0.26 -4.18 -4.23
C ARG A 131 -1.53 -4.58 -4.98
N ARG A 132 -1.84 -5.89 -5.03
CA ARG A 132 -3.08 -6.39 -5.65
C ARG A 132 -4.33 -5.85 -4.96
N ASP A 133 -4.26 -5.54 -3.67
CA ASP A 133 -5.40 -5.13 -2.86
C ASP A 133 -5.51 -3.61 -2.68
N LEU A 134 -4.55 -2.82 -3.20
CA LEU A 134 -4.53 -1.37 -3.03
C LEU A 134 -5.83 -0.68 -3.46
N ALA A 135 -6.39 -1.07 -4.62
CA ALA A 135 -7.62 -0.47 -5.12
C ALA A 135 -8.82 -0.78 -4.21
N ARG A 136 -8.91 -2.02 -3.73
CA ARG A 136 -9.95 -2.47 -2.81
C ARG A 136 -9.82 -1.80 -1.44
N ALA A 137 -8.61 -1.69 -0.92
CA ALA A 137 -8.32 -1.02 0.34
C ALA A 137 -8.71 0.47 0.29
N LYS A 138 -8.43 1.16 -0.83
CA LYS A 138 -8.86 2.55 -1.04
C LYS A 138 -10.39 2.71 -1.08
N ALA A 139 -11.10 1.78 -1.72
CA ALA A 139 -12.56 1.82 -1.77
C ALA A 139 -13.17 1.68 -0.37
N ILE A 140 -12.68 0.73 0.43
CA ILE A 140 -13.12 0.53 1.82
C ILE A 140 -12.84 1.77 2.68
N LEU A 141 -11.68 2.41 2.50
CA LEU A 141 -11.36 3.65 3.20
C LEU A 141 -12.35 4.78 2.86
N ALA A 142 -12.68 4.95 1.58
CA ALA A 142 -13.65 5.95 1.15
C ALA A 142 -15.06 5.65 1.69
N GLU A 143 -15.46 4.38 1.77
CA GLU A 143 -16.72 3.97 2.41
C GLU A 143 -16.75 4.38 3.88
N ILE A 144 -15.70 4.07 4.65
CA ILE A 144 -15.60 4.42 6.08
C ILE A 144 -15.64 5.94 6.28
N GLU A 145 -14.92 6.70 5.45
CA GLU A 145 -14.98 8.17 5.49
C GLU A 145 -16.39 8.68 5.18
N SER A 146 -17.09 8.10 4.21
CA SER A 146 -18.46 8.50 3.86
C SER A 146 -19.48 8.20 4.96
N GLU A 147 -19.43 7.00 5.58
CA GLU A 147 -20.27 6.63 6.72
C GLU A 147 -20.04 7.55 7.93
N SER A 148 -18.81 8.07 8.09
CA SER A 148 -18.50 9.02 9.16
C SER A 148 -19.08 10.43 8.95
N THR A 149 -19.45 10.77 7.71
CA THR A 149 -20.01 12.10 7.35
C THR A 149 -21.52 12.16 7.41
N GLU A 150 -22.21 11.02 7.47
CA GLU A 150 -23.66 11.00 7.64
C GLU A 150 -24.04 11.55 9.02
N THR A 151 -24.97 12.51 9.05
CA THR A 151 -25.44 13.11 10.29
C THR A 151 -26.95 12.96 10.46
N ILE A 152 -27.36 12.75 11.70
CA ILE A 152 -28.74 12.73 12.16
C ILE A 152 -28.95 13.88 13.15
N ALA A 153 -29.99 14.68 12.92
CA ALA A 153 -30.37 15.73 13.86
C ALA A 153 -31.13 15.12 15.05
N CYS A 154 -30.72 15.47 16.27
CA CYS A 154 -31.40 15.00 17.46
C CYS A 154 -32.85 15.54 17.52
N PRO A 155 -33.87 14.68 17.70
CA PRO A 155 -35.26 15.13 17.77
C PRO A 155 -35.57 15.99 19.00
N GLN A 156 -34.75 15.92 20.06
CA GLN A 156 -34.98 16.64 21.32
C GLN A 156 -34.28 18.01 21.37
N CYS A 157 -33.05 18.12 20.86
CA CYS A 157 -32.25 19.35 20.98
C CYS A 157 -31.72 19.88 19.64
N ALA A 158 -32.09 19.28 18.51
CA ALA A 158 -31.68 19.64 17.15
C ALA A 158 -30.17 19.59 16.85
N GLU A 159 -29.37 19.05 17.77
CA GLU A 159 -27.92 18.89 17.59
C GLU A 159 -27.61 17.89 16.47
N GLN A 160 -26.62 18.18 15.62
CA GLN A 160 -26.16 17.22 14.62
C GLN A 160 -25.27 16.18 15.28
N ASN A 161 -25.61 14.91 15.08
CA ASN A 161 -24.88 13.76 15.57
C ASN A 161 -24.44 12.91 14.39
N PRO A 162 -23.32 12.17 14.47
CA PRO A 162 -23.02 11.14 13.49
C PRO A 162 -24.14 10.09 13.42
N ALA A 163 -24.52 9.65 12.22
CA ALA A 163 -25.66 8.75 12.02
C ALA A 163 -25.48 7.36 12.66
N HIS A 164 -24.25 6.97 12.98
CA HIS A 164 -23.92 5.70 13.65
C HIS A 164 -24.08 5.75 15.18
N PHE A 165 -24.46 6.89 15.77
CA PHE A 165 -24.69 7.00 17.21
C PHE A 165 -26.12 6.59 17.56
N GLU A 166 -26.29 5.80 18.63
CA GLU A 166 -27.60 5.43 19.16
C GLU A 166 -28.22 6.53 20.04
N THR A 167 -27.39 7.40 20.62
CA THR A 167 -27.81 8.47 21.54
C THR A 167 -27.14 9.80 21.22
N CYS A 168 -27.84 10.89 21.50
CA CYS A 168 -27.35 12.24 21.28
C CYS A 168 -26.22 12.58 22.25
N TRP A 169 -25.08 13.04 21.74
CA TRP A 169 -23.95 13.43 22.58
C TRP A 169 -24.21 14.64 23.48
N ASN A 170 -25.17 15.52 23.12
CA ASN A 170 -25.49 16.74 23.88
C ASN A 170 -26.56 16.50 24.96
N CYS A 171 -27.61 15.74 24.66
CA CYS A 171 -28.75 15.56 25.58
C CYS A 171 -29.05 14.11 25.97
N SER A 172 -28.29 13.14 25.45
CA SER A 172 -28.43 11.70 25.69
C SER A 172 -29.76 11.08 25.25
N ALA A 173 -30.58 11.80 24.50
CA ALA A 173 -31.81 11.27 23.91
C ALA A 173 -31.52 10.25 22.80
N LEU A 174 -32.41 9.28 22.59
CA LEU A 174 -32.29 8.31 21.50
C LEU A 174 -32.35 8.99 20.14
N LEU A 175 -31.43 8.61 19.25
CA LEU A 175 -31.41 9.02 17.85
C LEU A 175 -32.20 7.97 17.06
N THR A 176 -33.52 8.15 16.93
CA THR A 176 -34.34 7.25 16.11
C THR A 176 -34.11 7.58 14.62
N PRO A 177 -33.60 6.64 13.81
CA PRO A 177 -33.68 6.79 12.36
C PRO A 177 -35.16 6.86 11.97
N ALA A 178 -35.50 7.72 11.01
CA ALA A 178 -36.86 7.80 10.49
C ALA A 178 -37.22 6.47 9.82
N SER A 179 -37.83 5.55 10.58
CA SER A 179 -38.41 4.34 10.04
C SER A 179 -39.51 4.72 9.06
N ALA A 180 -39.36 4.28 7.82
CA ALA A 180 -40.43 4.21 6.86
C ALA A 180 -41.58 3.38 7.45
N GLU A 181 -42.65 4.05 7.87
CA GLU A 181 -43.94 3.45 8.14
C GLU A 181 -44.95 4.09 7.19
N ALA A 182 -45.33 3.36 6.14
CA ALA A 182 -46.68 3.27 5.60
C ALA A 182 -46.64 2.53 4.25
N GLU A 183 -47.11 1.28 4.22
CA GLU A 183 -48.22 0.89 3.33
C GLU A 183 -48.72 -0.51 3.74
N ASP A 184 -50.05 -0.61 3.75
CA ASP A 184 -50.97 -1.59 4.34
C ASP A 184 -50.73 -3.09 4.02
#